data_AF-A0A1L5L1Z5-F1
#
_entry.id   AF-A0A1L5L1Z5-F1
#
_cell.length_a   1.000
_cell.length_b   1.000
_cell.length_c   1.000
_cell.angle_alpha   90.00
_cell.angle_beta   90.00
_cell.angle_gamma   90.00
#
_symmetry.space_group_name_H-M   'P 1'
#
loop_
_entity.id
_entity.type
_entity.pdbx_description
1 polymer ?
#
loop_
_entity_poly.entity_id
_entity_poly.type
_entity_poly.pdbx_seq_one_letter_code
_entity_poly.pdbx_strand_id
1 'polypeptide(L)'
;DTVSVLAVAQQESNYQADPAVPGLNKIAWQEIDRRSEKMHIPVFLVHTALKITSPNGKSYSDRLDNVKTEKQLSAIFDDFIGMVPMGQKLFGSLNPVHTGGPMQVSIAFAQQHTDGYPWKMDGTVRQEVFSLRGGLWFGTYHLLNYPANYSVPLYRFADFNAGWYASRNAAFQNAVVKATGVKLALDGDLIRYDSDEPGTTELAVRRLAGQLGMSDGDIHRQLKKGDSLAFEESDLYKKIFKIAEKKAGKTLPREMLPGIQLESPKITRNLTTAWFAKRVDDRRASCMARR
;
A
#
# COMPACT_ATOMS: atom_id res chain seq x y z
N ASP A 1 8.06 -17.40 11.12
CA ASP A 1 7.65 -16.75 9.86
C ASP A 1 6.40 -17.32 9.20
N THR A 2 6.26 -18.63 9.01
CA THR A 2 5.04 -19.22 8.40
C THR A 2 3.72 -18.80 9.06
N VAL A 3 3.70 -18.65 10.40
CA VAL A 3 2.50 -18.21 11.13
C VAL A 3 2.15 -16.74 10.84
N SER A 4 3.14 -15.90 10.57
CA SER A 4 2.94 -14.50 10.20
C SER A 4 2.25 -14.38 8.84
N VAL A 5 2.66 -15.18 7.86
CA VAL A 5 2.03 -15.25 6.53
C VAL A 5 0.56 -15.68 6.65
N LEU A 6 0.28 -16.73 7.42
CA LEU A 6 -1.08 -17.20 7.64
C LEU A 6 -1.94 -16.16 8.37
N ALA A 7 -1.39 -15.45 9.36
CA ALA A 7 -2.11 -14.42 10.09
C ALA A 7 -2.51 -13.24 9.19
N VAL A 8 -1.62 -12.80 8.30
CA VAL A 8 -1.92 -11.75 7.30
C VAL A 8 -2.98 -12.24 6.32
N ALA A 9 -2.81 -13.43 5.71
CA ALA A 9 -3.78 -13.98 4.78
C ALA A 9 -5.16 -14.20 5.40
N GLN A 10 -5.20 -14.58 6.69
CA GLN A 10 -6.45 -14.69 7.43
C GLN A 10 -7.12 -13.32 7.63
N GLN A 11 -6.34 -12.29 7.94
CA GLN A 11 -6.86 -10.96 8.20
C GLN A 11 -7.35 -10.27 6.92
N GLU A 12 -6.64 -10.44 5.81
CA GLU A 12 -6.95 -9.77 4.54
C GLU A 12 -8.17 -10.38 3.84
N SER A 13 -8.25 -11.71 3.77
CA SER A 13 -9.30 -12.35 2.97
C SER A 13 -9.84 -13.66 3.55
N ASN A 14 -9.45 -14.01 4.78
CA ASN A 14 -9.70 -15.33 5.34
C ASN A 14 -9.23 -16.45 4.38
N TYR A 15 -8.03 -16.29 3.82
CA TYR A 15 -7.35 -17.20 2.89
C TYR A 15 -7.97 -17.35 1.48
N GLN A 16 -8.98 -16.54 1.14
CA GLN A 16 -9.61 -16.60 -0.18
C GLN A 16 -8.86 -15.69 -1.17
N ALA A 17 -8.56 -16.20 -2.37
CA ALA A 17 -7.84 -15.41 -3.38
C ALA A 17 -8.72 -14.34 -4.04
N ASP A 18 -10.02 -14.61 -4.16
CA ASP A 18 -11.00 -13.73 -4.81
C ASP A 18 -12.35 -13.78 -4.07
N PRO A 19 -12.41 -13.27 -2.83
CA PRO A 19 -13.65 -13.29 -2.05
C PRO A 19 -14.71 -12.37 -2.69
N ALA A 20 -15.97 -12.71 -2.50
CA ALA A 20 -17.07 -11.82 -2.89
C ALA A 20 -17.05 -10.53 -2.06
N VAL A 21 -17.21 -9.39 -2.71
CA VAL A 21 -17.32 -8.08 -2.07
C VAL A 21 -18.79 -7.67 -2.04
N PRO A 22 -19.42 -7.56 -0.85
CA PRO A 22 -20.81 -7.15 -0.75
C PRO A 22 -21.06 -5.79 -1.41
N GLY A 23 -22.04 -5.74 -2.32
CA GLY A 23 -22.42 -4.50 -3.02
C GLY A 23 -21.40 -3.97 -4.04
N LEU A 24 -20.45 -4.80 -4.49
CA LEU A 24 -19.39 -4.38 -5.42
C LEU A 24 -19.92 -3.70 -6.68
N ASN A 25 -21.01 -4.21 -7.25
CA ASN A 25 -21.69 -3.62 -8.40
C ASN A 25 -22.10 -2.16 -8.15
N LYS A 26 -22.71 -1.87 -7.00
CA LYS A 26 -23.10 -0.51 -6.61
C LYS A 26 -21.89 0.40 -6.43
N ILE A 27 -20.84 -0.10 -5.79
CA ILE A 27 -19.58 0.63 -5.58
C ILE A 27 -18.93 0.97 -6.94
N ALA A 28 -18.89 0.00 -7.85
CA ALA A 28 -18.32 0.18 -9.19
C ALA A 28 -19.09 1.25 -9.99
N TRP A 29 -20.42 1.20 -10.00
CA TRP A 29 -21.25 2.21 -10.65
C TRP A 29 -21.10 3.60 -10.03
N GLN A 30 -21.09 3.70 -8.69
CA GLN A 30 -20.86 4.97 -8.01
C GLN A 30 -19.52 5.60 -8.37
N GLU A 31 -18.45 4.81 -8.48
CA GLU A 31 -17.14 5.32 -8.89
C GLU A 31 -17.11 5.74 -10.37
N ILE A 32 -17.80 5.01 -11.25
CA ILE A 32 -17.97 5.39 -12.66
C ILE A 32 -18.70 6.73 -12.77
N ASP A 33 -19.83 6.87 -12.07
CA ASP A 33 -20.66 8.08 -12.08
C ASP A 33 -19.87 9.28 -11.54
N ARG A 34 -19.20 9.10 -10.38
CA ARG A 34 -18.34 10.13 -9.78
C ARG A 34 -17.22 10.59 -10.71
N ARG A 35 -16.58 9.66 -11.43
CA ARG A 35 -15.55 10.00 -12.44
C ARG A 35 -16.16 10.73 -13.64
N SER A 36 -17.34 10.30 -14.10
CA SER A 36 -18.08 10.96 -15.19
C SER A 36 -18.36 12.41 -14.85
N GLU A 37 -18.90 12.66 -13.64
CA GLU A 37 -19.19 13.99 -13.13
C GLU A 37 -17.94 14.86 -13.01
N LYS A 38 -16.84 14.31 -12.47
CA LYS A 38 -15.55 15.01 -12.38
C LYS A 38 -15.02 15.44 -13.75
N MET A 39 -15.33 14.66 -14.80
CA MET A 39 -14.96 14.95 -16.18
C MET A 39 -16.01 15.78 -16.93
N HIS A 40 -17.08 16.24 -16.27
CA HIS A 40 -18.21 16.97 -16.87
C HIS A 40 -18.91 16.21 -18.01
N ILE A 41 -18.89 14.87 -17.95
CA ILE A 41 -19.58 14.00 -18.89
C ILE A 41 -20.94 13.61 -18.28
N PRO A 42 -22.06 13.81 -18.99
CA PRO A 42 -23.37 13.34 -18.52
C PRO A 42 -23.41 11.83 -18.23
N VAL A 43 -23.83 11.44 -17.02
CA VAL A 43 -23.86 10.04 -16.56
C VAL A 43 -24.61 9.10 -17.52
N PHE A 44 -25.76 9.56 -18.05
CA PHE A 44 -26.56 8.73 -18.98
C PHE A 44 -25.80 8.38 -20.27
N LEU A 45 -24.87 9.23 -20.73
CA LEU A 45 -24.04 8.94 -21.90
C LEU A 45 -23.04 7.82 -21.59
N VAL A 46 -22.41 7.85 -20.41
CA VAL A 46 -21.49 6.78 -19.96
C VAL A 46 -22.23 5.45 -19.83
N HIS A 47 -23.40 5.46 -19.19
CA HIS A 47 -24.25 4.27 -19.04
C HIS A 47 -24.65 3.69 -20.40
N THR A 48 -24.99 4.56 -21.36
CA THR A 48 -25.32 4.14 -22.73
C THR A 48 -24.11 3.56 -23.46
N ALA A 49 -22.93 4.18 -23.34
CA ALA A 49 -21.71 3.67 -23.95
C ALA A 49 -21.33 2.28 -23.41
N LEU A 50 -21.56 2.02 -22.11
CA LEU A 50 -21.29 0.73 -21.49
C LEU A 50 -22.26 -0.39 -21.89
N LYS A 51 -23.31 -0.10 -22.67
CA LYS A 51 -24.16 -1.13 -23.28
C LYS A 51 -23.49 -1.87 -24.45
N ILE A 52 -22.31 -1.42 -24.89
CA ILE A 52 -21.53 -2.13 -25.91
C ILE A 52 -21.25 -3.57 -25.48
N THR A 53 -21.39 -4.51 -26.42
CA THR A 53 -21.15 -5.93 -26.19
C THR A 53 -19.67 -6.19 -26.00
N SER A 54 -19.33 -6.87 -24.91
CA SER A 54 -17.96 -7.31 -24.59
C SER A 54 -17.65 -8.67 -25.25
N PRO A 55 -16.40 -9.16 -25.23
CA PRO A 55 -16.00 -10.38 -25.93
C PRO A 55 -16.72 -11.66 -25.47
N ASN A 56 -17.35 -11.64 -24.29
CA ASN A 56 -18.12 -12.77 -23.76
C ASN A 56 -19.62 -12.76 -24.16
N GLY A 57 -20.03 -11.85 -25.05
CA GLY A 57 -21.39 -11.75 -25.55
C GLY A 57 -22.36 -10.96 -24.67
N LYS A 58 -21.98 -10.58 -23.44
CA LYS A 58 -22.76 -9.68 -22.58
C LYS A 58 -22.28 -8.23 -22.72
N SER A 59 -23.15 -7.26 -22.46
CA SER A 59 -22.74 -5.86 -22.39
C SER A 59 -21.83 -5.59 -21.18
N TYR A 60 -21.01 -4.54 -21.23
CA TYR A 60 -20.23 -4.13 -20.04
C TYR A 60 -21.14 -3.72 -18.88
N SER A 61 -22.27 -3.06 -19.15
CA SER A 61 -23.27 -2.76 -18.13
C SER A 61 -23.81 -4.03 -17.45
N ASP A 62 -24.18 -5.07 -18.21
CA ASP A 62 -24.67 -6.33 -17.62
C ASP A 62 -23.60 -7.01 -16.75
N ARG A 63 -22.33 -6.93 -17.17
CA ARG A 63 -21.21 -7.48 -16.42
C ARG A 63 -20.97 -6.70 -15.13
N LEU A 64 -21.07 -5.37 -15.17
CA LEU A 64 -20.95 -4.49 -14.00
C LEU A 64 -22.12 -4.69 -13.02
N ASP A 65 -23.35 -4.84 -13.51
CA ASP A 65 -24.53 -5.08 -12.67
C ASP A 65 -24.43 -6.38 -11.87
N ASN A 66 -23.76 -7.38 -12.42
CA ASN A 66 -23.62 -8.72 -11.85
C ASN A 66 -22.25 -8.98 -11.23
N VAL A 67 -21.35 -8.00 -11.18
CA VAL A 67 -19.99 -8.18 -10.64
C VAL A 67 -20.03 -8.44 -9.14
N LYS A 68 -19.29 -9.47 -8.70
CA LYS A 68 -19.25 -9.89 -7.28
C LYS A 68 -17.85 -9.89 -6.70
N THR A 69 -16.82 -9.98 -7.54
CA THR A 69 -15.44 -10.09 -7.08
C THR A 69 -14.53 -9.08 -7.77
N GLU A 70 -13.40 -8.77 -7.13
CA GLU A 70 -12.42 -7.84 -7.67
C GLU A 70 -11.73 -8.37 -8.91
N LYS A 71 -11.49 -9.69 -8.97
CA LYS A 71 -10.94 -10.31 -10.19
C LYS A 71 -11.90 -10.12 -11.37
N GLN A 72 -13.21 -10.27 -11.16
CA GLN A 72 -14.21 -10.02 -12.20
C GLN A 72 -14.21 -8.54 -12.63
N LEU A 73 -14.18 -7.61 -11.68
CA LEU A 73 -14.12 -6.17 -11.98
C LEU A 73 -12.85 -5.81 -12.76
N SER A 74 -11.71 -6.37 -12.36
CA SER A 74 -10.44 -6.21 -13.07
C SER A 74 -10.52 -6.76 -14.49
N ALA A 75 -11.10 -7.95 -14.68
CA ALA A 75 -11.26 -8.55 -16.02
C ALA A 75 -12.22 -7.75 -16.91
N ILE A 76 -13.29 -7.17 -16.35
CA ILE A 76 -14.17 -6.25 -17.07
C ILE A 76 -13.38 -5.05 -17.61
N PHE A 77 -12.55 -4.46 -16.75
CA PHE A 77 -11.72 -3.32 -17.14
C PHE A 77 -10.67 -3.70 -18.20
N ASP A 78 -9.97 -4.82 -17.98
CA ASP A 78 -8.92 -5.30 -18.88
C ASP A 78 -9.48 -5.64 -20.28
N ASP A 79 -10.67 -6.26 -20.34
CA ASP A 79 -11.37 -6.51 -21.61
C ASP A 79 -11.74 -5.20 -22.31
N PHE A 80 -12.23 -4.20 -21.57
CA PHE A 80 -12.67 -2.92 -22.12
C PHE A 80 -11.52 -2.17 -22.80
N ILE A 81 -10.40 -2.00 -22.11
CA ILE A 81 -9.24 -1.33 -22.69
C ILE A 81 -8.53 -2.20 -23.74
N GLY A 82 -8.72 -3.52 -23.70
CA GLY A 82 -8.21 -4.45 -24.71
C GLY A 82 -8.88 -4.30 -26.08
N MET A 83 -10.06 -3.67 -26.16
CA MET A 83 -10.73 -3.37 -27.44
C MET A 83 -9.99 -2.32 -28.28
N VAL A 84 -9.21 -1.47 -27.62
CA VAL A 84 -8.46 -0.38 -28.28
C VAL A 84 -7.02 -0.84 -28.50
N PRO A 85 -6.46 -0.70 -29.72
CA PRO A 85 -5.05 -0.97 -29.96
C PRO A 85 -4.18 -0.20 -28.96
N MET A 86 -3.21 -0.88 -28.34
CA MET A 86 -2.35 -0.33 -27.28
C MET A 86 -3.07 0.08 -26.00
N GLY A 87 -4.38 -0.17 -25.85
CA GLY A 87 -5.16 0.30 -24.71
C GLY A 87 -4.67 -0.25 -23.37
N GLN A 88 -4.18 -1.50 -23.33
CA GLN A 88 -3.53 -2.07 -22.15
C GLN A 88 -2.27 -1.29 -21.72
N LYS A 89 -1.43 -0.88 -22.69
CA LYS A 89 -0.21 -0.11 -22.41
C LYS A 89 -0.52 1.32 -21.96
N LEU A 90 -1.56 1.92 -22.53
CA LEU A 90 -1.93 3.32 -22.28
C LEU A 90 -2.80 3.51 -21.04
N PHE A 91 -3.69 2.55 -20.76
CA PHE A 91 -4.77 2.70 -19.79
C PHE A 91 -4.79 1.63 -18.70
N GLY A 92 -3.90 0.62 -18.73
CA GLY A 92 -3.89 -0.47 -17.74
C GLY A 92 -3.67 0.01 -16.29
N SER A 93 -2.97 1.14 -16.10
CA SER A 93 -2.78 1.76 -14.79
C SER A 93 -4.07 2.39 -14.22
N LEU A 94 -5.09 2.62 -15.05
CA LEU A 94 -6.38 3.18 -14.64
C LEU A 94 -7.36 2.14 -14.09
N ASN A 95 -6.97 0.85 -14.10
CA ASN A 95 -7.78 -0.23 -13.54
C ASN A 95 -8.06 0.07 -12.05
N PRO A 96 -9.33 0.12 -11.61
CA PRO A 96 -9.69 0.53 -10.26
C PRO A 96 -9.27 -0.47 -9.18
N VAL A 97 -8.90 -1.69 -9.57
CA VAL A 97 -8.46 -2.73 -8.66
C VAL A 97 -6.94 -2.73 -8.58
N HIS A 98 -6.42 -2.27 -7.44
CA HIS A 98 -4.98 -2.09 -7.22
C HIS A 98 -4.35 -3.17 -6.35
N THR A 99 -5.15 -3.98 -5.66
CA THR A 99 -4.71 -5.10 -4.84
C THR A 99 -5.43 -6.39 -5.23
N GLY A 100 -4.87 -7.54 -4.86
CA GLY A 100 -5.54 -8.82 -5.10
C GLY A 100 -4.95 -10.00 -4.35
N GLY A 101 -5.60 -11.14 -4.51
CA GLY A 101 -5.16 -12.39 -3.92
C GLY A 101 -5.44 -12.51 -2.41
N PRO A 102 -5.02 -13.64 -1.80
CA PRO A 102 -5.31 -13.97 -0.41
C PRO A 102 -4.63 -13.07 0.62
N MET A 103 -3.69 -12.24 0.19
CA MET A 103 -2.97 -11.27 1.04
C MET A 103 -3.16 -9.84 0.56
N GLN A 104 -4.10 -9.57 -0.36
CA GLN A 104 -4.42 -8.23 -0.87
C GLN A 104 -3.18 -7.41 -1.28
N VAL A 105 -2.30 -8.04 -2.06
CA VAL A 105 -1.01 -7.45 -2.44
C VAL A 105 -1.20 -6.44 -3.55
N SER A 106 -0.49 -5.31 -3.48
CA SER A 106 -0.44 -4.32 -4.55
C SER A 106 0.03 -4.92 -5.87
N ILE A 107 -0.74 -4.71 -6.94
CA ILE A 107 -0.40 -5.16 -8.29
C ILE A 107 0.88 -4.46 -8.78
N ALA A 108 1.05 -3.18 -8.47
CA ALA A 108 2.26 -2.44 -8.82
C ALA A 108 3.50 -3.00 -8.10
N PHE A 109 3.35 -3.36 -6.81
CA PHE A 109 4.41 -4.03 -6.06
C PHE A 109 4.77 -5.36 -6.71
N ALA A 110 3.79 -6.21 -7.03
CA ALA A 110 4.03 -7.51 -7.66
C ALA A 110 4.73 -7.38 -9.02
N GLN A 111 4.35 -6.38 -9.84
CA GLN A 111 4.99 -6.11 -11.14
C GLN A 111 6.47 -5.73 -11.01
N GLN A 112 6.88 -5.09 -9.91
CA GLN A 112 8.26 -4.72 -9.66
C GLN A 112 9.09 -5.85 -9.05
N HIS A 113 8.45 -6.90 -8.54
CA HIS A 113 9.10 -7.96 -7.76
C HIS A 113 8.83 -9.36 -8.34
N THR A 114 8.89 -9.49 -9.67
CA THR A 114 8.72 -10.79 -10.35
C THR A 114 9.93 -11.70 -10.24
N ASP A 115 11.10 -11.14 -9.94
CA ASP A 115 12.36 -11.89 -9.87
C ASP A 115 12.31 -12.93 -8.76
N GLY A 116 12.71 -14.16 -9.10
CA GLY A 116 12.68 -15.30 -8.18
C GLY A 116 11.31 -15.98 -8.04
N TYR A 117 10.27 -15.53 -8.76
CA TYR A 117 9.00 -16.25 -8.83
C TYR A 117 9.21 -17.62 -9.52
N PRO A 118 8.91 -18.75 -8.85
CA PRO A 118 9.40 -20.05 -9.30
C PRO A 118 8.49 -20.76 -10.32
N TRP A 119 7.31 -20.21 -10.61
CA TRP A 119 6.34 -20.84 -11.51
C TRP A 119 6.20 -20.07 -12.82
N LYS A 120 5.86 -20.79 -13.90
CA LYS A 120 5.43 -20.16 -15.14
C LYS A 120 4.08 -19.48 -14.92
N MET A 121 3.97 -18.21 -15.30
CA MET A 121 2.70 -17.48 -15.34
C MET A 121 2.01 -17.74 -16.68
N ASP A 122 0.74 -18.15 -16.64
CA ASP A 122 -0.05 -18.38 -17.86
C ASP A 122 -0.64 -17.09 -18.44
N GLY A 123 -0.58 -15.99 -17.69
CA GLY A 123 -1.12 -14.69 -18.04
C GLY A 123 -0.28 -13.55 -17.49
N THR A 124 -0.91 -12.41 -17.21
CA THR A 124 -0.22 -11.23 -16.66
C THR A 124 0.11 -11.41 -15.17
N VAL A 125 1.08 -10.63 -14.66
CA VAL A 125 1.38 -10.59 -13.22
C VAL A 125 0.13 -10.30 -12.39
N ARG A 126 -0.73 -9.39 -12.88
CA ARG A 126 -2.02 -9.07 -12.25
C ARG A 126 -2.92 -10.30 -12.10
N GLN A 127 -3.05 -11.08 -13.17
CA GLN A 127 -3.86 -12.31 -13.14
C GLN A 127 -3.26 -13.35 -12.20
N GLU A 128 -1.92 -13.44 -12.13
CA GLU A 128 -1.24 -14.34 -11.20
C GLU A 128 -1.42 -13.90 -9.73
N VAL A 129 -1.43 -12.60 -9.41
CA VAL A 129 -1.72 -12.13 -8.04
C VAL A 129 -3.11 -12.58 -7.56
N PHE A 130 -4.10 -12.66 -8.46
CA PHE A 130 -5.43 -13.22 -8.14
C PHE A 130 -5.48 -14.74 -8.01
N SER A 131 -4.37 -15.44 -8.24
CA SER A 131 -4.26 -16.87 -7.93
C SER A 131 -3.89 -17.06 -6.46
N LEU A 132 -4.27 -18.21 -5.87
CA LEU A 132 -3.90 -18.54 -4.49
C LEU A 132 -2.37 -18.58 -4.34
N ARG A 133 -1.67 -19.24 -5.27
CA ARG A 133 -0.21 -19.39 -5.24
C ARG A 133 0.50 -18.05 -5.45
N GLY A 134 0.02 -17.23 -6.38
CA GLY A 134 0.65 -15.99 -6.76
C GLY A 134 0.50 -14.96 -5.67
N GLY A 135 -0.72 -14.72 -5.19
CA GLY A 135 -0.93 -13.77 -4.10
C GLY A 135 -0.32 -14.20 -2.76
N LEU A 136 -0.20 -15.50 -2.48
CA LEU A 136 0.60 -15.97 -1.32
C LEU A 136 2.10 -15.71 -1.53
N TRP A 137 2.64 -15.96 -2.71
CA TRP A 137 4.05 -15.74 -2.98
C TRP A 137 4.41 -14.25 -2.92
N PHE A 138 3.70 -13.39 -3.66
CA PHE A 138 3.95 -11.95 -3.66
C PHE A 138 3.66 -11.33 -2.29
N GLY A 139 2.68 -11.85 -1.54
CA GLY A 139 2.38 -11.37 -0.20
C GLY A 139 3.43 -11.80 0.82
N THR A 140 3.94 -13.02 0.71
CA THR A 140 5.07 -13.49 1.53
C THR A 140 6.32 -12.68 1.22
N TYR A 141 6.56 -12.40 -0.07
CA TYR A 141 7.64 -11.54 -0.52
C TYR A 141 7.50 -10.14 0.08
N HIS A 142 6.32 -9.51 -0.01
CA HIS A 142 6.05 -8.21 0.60
C HIS A 142 6.24 -8.21 2.12
N LEU A 143 5.83 -9.27 2.81
CA LEU A 143 5.94 -9.33 4.27
C LEU A 143 7.37 -9.54 4.78
N LEU A 144 8.15 -10.37 4.06
CA LEU A 144 9.40 -10.94 4.59
C LEU A 144 10.64 -10.59 3.77
N ASN A 145 10.51 -10.26 2.48
CA ASN A 145 11.65 -10.05 1.57
C ASN A 145 12.20 -8.63 1.62
N TYR A 146 12.29 -8.07 2.83
CA TYR A 146 13.07 -6.86 3.10
C TYR A 146 13.70 -6.98 4.50
N PRO A 147 14.98 -6.58 4.64
CA PRO A 147 15.65 -6.59 5.93
C PRO A 147 15.03 -5.51 6.81
N ALA A 148 14.65 -5.86 8.04
CA ALA A 148 14.12 -4.92 9.01
C ALA A 148 14.51 -5.38 10.41
N ASN A 149 15.04 -4.45 11.20
CA ASN A 149 15.56 -4.66 12.54
C ASN A 149 14.50 -4.35 13.61
N TYR A 150 13.30 -4.90 13.45
CA TYR A 150 12.19 -4.67 14.38
C TYR A 150 12.25 -5.58 15.60
N SER A 151 11.97 -5.04 16.78
CA SER A 151 12.02 -5.81 18.03
C SER A 151 10.92 -6.86 18.13
N VAL A 152 9.79 -6.62 17.47
CA VAL A 152 8.63 -7.53 17.43
C VAL A 152 7.97 -7.56 16.05
N PRO A 153 7.31 -8.66 15.66
CA PRO A 153 6.65 -8.79 14.35
C PRO A 153 5.57 -7.74 14.05
N LEU A 154 4.98 -7.14 15.09
CA LEU A 154 3.93 -6.13 14.98
C LEU A 154 4.25 -5.03 13.97
N TYR A 155 5.49 -4.54 13.95
CA TYR A 155 5.91 -3.46 13.05
C TYR A 155 6.02 -3.92 11.59
N ARG A 156 6.36 -5.20 11.34
CA ARG A 156 6.27 -5.77 9.98
C ARG A 156 4.83 -5.85 9.48
N PHE A 157 3.85 -6.06 10.38
CA PHE A 157 2.44 -6.06 10.00
C PHE A 157 1.92 -4.67 9.70
N ALA A 158 2.41 -3.66 10.42
CA ALA A 158 2.16 -2.28 10.06
C ALA A 158 2.76 -1.94 8.69
N ASP A 159 4.02 -2.31 8.44
CA ASP A 159 4.70 -2.07 7.16
C ASP A 159 4.06 -2.83 6.00
N PHE A 160 3.50 -4.02 6.25
CA PHE A 160 2.76 -4.75 5.21
C PHE A 160 1.61 -3.91 4.66
N ASN A 161 0.90 -3.20 5.55
CA ASN A 161 -0.25 -2.37 5.20
C ASN A 161 0.15 -0.94 4.75
N ALA A 162 1.19 -0.34 5.35
CA ALA A 162 1.59 1.04 5.14
C ALA A 162 2.76 1.22 4.16
N GLY A 163 3.40 0.13 3.72
CA GLY A 163 4.63 0.16 2.92
C GLY A 163 5.88 -0.17 3.74
N TRP A 164 6.90 -0.68 3.04
CA TRP A 164 8.16 -1.07 3.67
C TRP A 164 8.79 0.10 4.44
N TYR A 165 9.25 -0.21 5.66
CA TYR A 165 9.89 0.72 6.60
C TYR A 165 9.00 1.83 7.16
N ALA A 166 7.68 1.81 6.91
CA ALA A 166 6.76 2.82 7.43
C ALA A 166 6.87 2.98 8.96
N SER A 167 6.99 1.88 9.71
CA SER A 167 7.08 1.90 11.17
C SER A 167 8.38 2.55 11.68
N ARG A 168 9.52 2.26 11.05
CA ARG A 168 10.79 2.94 11.34
C ARG A 168 10.71 4.42 10.97
N ASN A 169 10.13 4.73 9.83
CA ASN A 169 10.04 6.10 9.33
C ASN A 169 9.10 6.96 10.19
N ALA A 170 8.00 6.39 10.70
CA ALA A 170 7.12 7.04 11.67
C ALA A 170 7.86 7.37 12.97
N ALA A 171 8.75 6.48 13.42
CA ALA A 171 9.62 6.74 14.58
C ALA A 171 10.64 7.87 14.30
N PHE A 172 11.21 7.90 13.10
CA PHE A 172 12.08 8.99 12.66
C PHE A 172 11.31 10.32 12.61
N GLN A 173 10.11 10.37 12.05
CA GLN A 173 9.26 11.56 12.06
C GLN A 173 8.98 12.01 13.50
N ASN A 174 8.71 11.10 14.44
CA ASN A 174 8.55 11.47 15.85
C ASN A 174 9.85 12.06 16.44
N ALA A 175 11.03 11.55 16.08
CA ALA A 175 12.29 12.18 16.45
C ALA A 175 12.43 13.58 15.87
N VAL A 176 12.02 13.81 14.61
CA VAL A 176 11.95 15.14 14.00
C VAL A 176 11.01 16.07 14.78
N VAL A 177 9.82 15.59 15.18
CA VAL A 177 8.88 16.34 16.03
C VAL A 177 9.55 16.75 17.35
N LYS A 178 10.27 15.84 18.02
CA LYS A 178 10.99 16.15 19.27
C LYS A 178 12.16 17.09 19.05
N ALA A 179 12.87 16.97 17.93
CA ALA A 179 14.01 17.81 17.61
C ALA A 179 13.60 19.25 17.22
N THR A 180 12.44 19.43 16.57
CA THR A 180 12.04 20.70 15.95
C THR A 180 10.86 21.40 16.62
N GLY A 181 9.99 20.65 17.30
CA GLY A 181 8.68 21.13 17.78
C GLY A 181 7.60 21.23 16.69
N VAL A 182 7.92 20.92 15.43
CA VAL A 182 6.95 20.89 14.31
C VAL A 182 6.06 19.66 14.45
N LYS A 183 4.75 19.82 14.31
CA LYS A 183 3.80 18.70 14.29
C LYS A 183 3.88 17.97 12.94
N LEU A 184 3.97 16.65 12.96
CA LEU A 184 3.95 15.76 11.79
C LEU A 184 2.90 14.66 11.97
N ALA A 185 2.43 14.08 10.87
CA ALA A 185 1.38 13.05 10.87
C ALA A 185 1.85 11.69 11.43
N LEU A 186 3.16 11.42 11.40
CA LEU A 186 3.76 10.13 11.81
C LEU A 186 3.26 8.95 10.95
N ASP A 187 3.09 9.20 9.65
CA ASP A 187 2.61 8.26 8.63
C ASP A 187 3.74 7.40 8.01
N GLY A 188 5.00 7.77 8.22
CA GLY A 188 6.16 7.09 7.62
C GLY A 188 6.62 7.67 6.28
N ASP A 189 5.93 8.69 5.76
CA ASP A 189 6.32 9.36 4.51
C ASP A 189 7.39 10.43 4.78
N LEU A 190 8.60 10.14 4.34
CA LEU A 190 9.76 11.01 4.53
C LEU A 190 9.88 12.08 3.44
N ILE A 191 9.37 11.78 2.24
CA ILE A 191 9.42 12.62 1.05
C ILE A 191 8.07 12.59 0.33
N ARG A 192 7.94 13.43 -0.69
CA ARG A 192 6.88 13.30 -1.70
C ARG A 192 7.31 12.29 -2.76
N TYR A 193 6.42 11.39 -3.15
CA TYR A 193 6.66 10.45 -4.26
C TYR A 193 6.11 10.96 -5.59
N ASP A 194 5.25 11.98 -5.55
CA ASP A 194 4.61 12.58 -6.74
C ASP A 194 5.38 13.79 -7.30
N SER A 195 6.42 14.25 -6.59
CA SER A 195 7.18 15.44 -6.92
C SER A 195 8.55 15.42 -6.23
N ASP A 196 9.54 16.08 -6.81
CA ASP A 196 10.85 16.34 -6.18
C ASP A 196 10.79 17.51 -5.16
N GLU A 197 9.65 18.19 -5.05
CA GLU A 197 9.43 19.23 -4.03
C GLU A 197 9.46 18.64 -2.61
N PRO A 198 10.01 19.38 -1.62
CA PRO A 198 10.14 18.87 -0.26
C PRO A 198 8.78 18.66 0.40
N GLY A 199 8.63 17.49 1.03
CA GLY A 199 7.47 17.17 1.89
C GLY A 199 7.51 17.86 3.25
N THR A 200 6.46 17.69 4.05
CA THR A 200 6.36 18.29 5.40
C THR A 200 7.46 17.79 6.34
N THR A 201 7.77 16.49 6.31
CA THR A 201 8.89 15.89 7.05
C THR A 201 10.22 16.55 6.66
N GLU A 202 10.48 16.66 5.36
CA GLU A 202 11.71 17.26 4.86
C GLU A 202 11.85 18.73 5.24
N LEU A 203 10.79 19.53 5.09
CA LEU A 203 10.76 20.93 5.50
C LEU A 203 11.04 21.09 7.00
N ALA A 204 10.55 20.19 7.84
CA ALA A 204 10.86 20.19 9.27
C ALA A 204 12.35 19.88 9.53
N VAL A 205 12.91 18.89 8.84
CA VAL A 205 14.33 18.53 8.95
C VAL A 205 15.24 19.66 8.48
N ARG A 206 14.90 20.34 7.37
CA ARG A 206 15.68 21.49 6.83
C ARG A 206 15.82 22.64 7.83
N ARG A 207 14.89 22.81 8.78
CA ARG A 207 15.05 23.77 9.90
C ARG A 207 16.26 23.49 10.79
N LEU A 208 16.77 22.26 10.78
CA LEU A 208 17.96 21.83 11.51
C LEU A 208 19.22 21.80 10.64
N ALA A 209 19.16 22.19 9.37
CA ALA A 209 20.28 22.08 8.42
C ALA A 209 21.61 22.62 8.97
N GLY A 210 21.58 23.82 9.58
CA GLY A 210 22.75 24.42 10.22
C GLY A 210 23.31 23.61 11.40
N GLN A 211 22.44 23.05 12.25
CA GLN A 211 22.85 22.19 13.37
C GLN A 211 23.36 20.82 12.90
N LEU A 212 22.80 20.32 11.79
CA LEU A 212 23.19 19.06 11.17
C LEU A 212 24.51 19.18 10.39
N GLY A 213 24.88 20.39 9.97
CA GLY A 213 25.98 20.63 9.04
C GLY A 213 25.71 19.95 7.69
N MET A 214 24.48 20.07 7.19
CA MET A 214 24.01 19.42 5.97
C MET A 214 23.33 20.45 5.07
N SER A 215 23.54 20.35 3.75
CA SER A 215 22.74 21.12 2.80
C SER A 215 21.33 20.52 2.66
N ASP A 216 20.39 21.32 2.17
CA ASP A 216 19.05 20.85 1.81
C ASP A 216 19.08 19.67 0.83
N GLY A 217 20.01 19.70 -0.12
CA GLY A 217 20.21 18.60 -1.06
C GLY A 217 20.74 17.32 -0.39
N ASP A 218 21.62 17.44 0.61
CA ASP A 218 22.10 16.28 1.38
C ASP A 218 20.96 15.66 2.19
N ILE A 219 20.14 16.50 2.82
CA ILE A 219 18.95 16.08 3.56
C ILE A 219 18.01 15.30 2.64
N HIS A 220 17.66 15.88 1.49
CA HIS A 220 16.76 15.26 0.52
C HIS A 220 17.29 13.88 0.05
N ARG A 221 18.56 13.80 -0.34
CA ARG A 221 19.18 12.55 -0.79
C ARG A 221 19.20 11.46 0.29
N GLN A 222 19.29 11.83 1.57
CA GLN A 222 19.24 10.85 2.65
C GLN A 222 17.81 10.45 3.00
N LEU A 223 16.83 11.36 2.98
CA LEU A 223 15.42 11.02 3.15
C LEU A 223 14.89 10.12 2.03
N LYS A 224 15.39 10.29 0.80
CA LYS A 224 15.11 9.39 -0.35
C LYS A 224 15.49 7.93 -0.12
N LYS A 225 16.29 7.62 0.90
CA LYS A 225 16.63 6.24 1.28
C LYS A 225 15.58 5.58 2.17
N GLY A 226 14.50 6.28 2.51
CA GLY A 226 13.47 5.87 3.47
C GLY A 226 12.79 4.54 3.19
N ASP A 227 12.92 4.01 1.98
CA ASP A 227 12.42 2.71 1.53
C ASP A 227 13.48 1.59 1.61
N SER A 228 14.63 1.85 2.22
CA SER A 228 15.75 0.92 2.32
C SER A 228 16.34 0.85 3.72
N LEU A 229 17.06 -0.23 4.03
CA LEU A 229 17.82 -0.35 5.28
C LEU A 229 18.91 0.73 5.40
N ALA A 230 19.45 1.23 4.27
CA ALA A 230 20.52 2.23 4.27
C ALA A 230 20.13 3.56 4.93
N PHE A 231 18.84 3.82 5.14
CA PHE A 231 18.40 5.03 5.83
C PHE A 231 18.79 5.07 7.30
N GLU A 232 18.66 3.96 8.04
CA GLU A 232 19.00 3.95 9.47
C GLU A 232 20.51 4.10 9.72
N GLU A 233 21.31 3.76 8.71
CA GLU A 233 22.75 3.97 8.72
C GLU A 233 23.19 5.38 8.32
N SER A 234 22.25 6.20 7.82
CA SER A 234 22.56 7.55 7.33
C SER A 234 22.95 8.52 8.45
N ASP A 235 23.81 9.47 8.11
CA ASP A 235 24.20 10.53 9.05
C ASP A 235 23.01 11.36 9.51
N LEU A 236 22.04 11.60 8.62
CA LEU A 236 20.83 12.35 8.91
C LEU A 236 20.03 11.64 10.00
N TYR A 237 19.79 10.34 9.82
CA TYR A 237 19.08 9.51 10.79
C TYR A 237 19.74 9.59 12.17
N LYS A 238 21.05 9.29 12.22
CA LYS A 238 21.84 9.27 13.46
C LYS A 238 21.86 10.65 14.15
N LYS A 239 22.05 11.73 13.39
CA LYS A 239 22.10 13.10 13.93
C LYS A 239 20.72 13.57 14.44
N ILE A 240 19.63 13.29 13.72
CA ILE A 240 18.28 13.67 14.16
C ILE A 240 17.94 12.99 15.48
N PHE A 241 18.17 11.68 15.60
CA PHE A 241 17.92 10.98 16.85
C PHE A 241 18.79 11.52 17.99
N LYS A 242 20.08 11.80 17.75
CA LYS A 242 20.96 12.42 18.76
C LYS A 242 20.42 13.77 19.25
N ILE A 243 19.93 14.64 18.35
CA ILE A 243 19.34 15.93 18.72
C ILE A 243 18.04 15.73 19.51
N ALA A 244 17.17 14.85 19.02
CA ALA A 244 15.88 14.57 19.59
C ALA A 244 15.98 13.97 21.01
N GLU A 245 16.89 13.01 21.21
CA GLU A 245 17.13 12.34 22.49
C GLU A 245 17.77 13.29 23.51
N LYS A 246 18.69 14.15 23.08
CA LYS A 246 19.24 15.22 23.93
C LYS A 246 18.14 16.15 24.44
N LYS A 247 17.17 16.51 23.59
CA LYS A 247 16.01 17.32 23.99
C LYS A 247 15.00 16.56 24.85
N ALA A 248 14.79 15.28 24.58
CA ALA A 248 13.82 14.45 25.30
C ALA A 248 14.35 13.92 26.65
N GLY A 249 15.67 13.96 26.88
CA GLY A 249 16.31 13.42 28.08
C GLY A 249 16.29 11.89 28.17
N LYS A 250 15.96 11.19 27.07
CA LYS A 250 15.85 9.73 27.01
C LYS A 250 16.02 9.22 25.60
N THR A 251 16.38 7.95 25.48
CA THR A 251 16.38 7.22 24.21
C THR A 251 14.96 7.18 23.63
N LEU A 252 14.86 7.42 22.32
CA LEU A 252 13.58 7.38 21.60
C LEU A 252 13.39 6.00 20.92
N PRO A 253 12.15 5.54 20.71
CA PRO A 253 11.91 4.33 19.94
C PRO A 253 12.41 4.48 18.50
N ARG A 254 12.85 3.38 17.88
CA ARG A 254 13.27 3.32 16.46
C ARG A 254 12.19 2.74 15.55
N GLU A 255 11.04 2.42 16.12
CA GLU A 255 9.90 1.77 15.49
C GLU A 255 8.63 2.24 16.19
N MET A 256 7.61 2.60 15.42
CA MET A 256 6.32 3.09 15.91
C MET A 256 5.23 2.65 14.95
N LEU A 257 4.01 2.39 15.45
CA LEU A 257 2.88 2.15 14.56
C LEU A 257 2.53 3.46 13.80
N PRO A 258 2.50 3.45 12.46
CA PRO A 258 2.15 4.63 11.67
C PRO A 258 0.73 5.12 11.96
N GLY A 259 0.57 6.46 11.97
CA GLY A 259 -0.69 7.16 12.21
C GLY A 259 -1.63 7.23 11.00
N ILE A 260 -1.70 6.17 10.19
CA ILE A 260 -2.45 6.17 8.93
C ILE A 260 -3.89 5.68 9.14
N GLN A 261 -4.85 6.41 8.59
CA GLN A 261 -6.24 5.95 8.44
C GLN A 261 -6.37 5.11 7.17
N LEU A 262 -7.08 4.00 7.26
CA LEU A 262 -7.33 3.14 6.12
C LEU A 262 -8.50 3.69 5.31
N GLU A 263 -8.23 4.05 4.06
CA GLU A 263 -9.24 4.55 3.13
C GLU A 263 -9.53 3.51 2.05
N SER A 264 -10.81 3.19 1.87
CA SER A 264 -11.29 2.36 0.77
C SER A 264 -12.77 2.61 0.57
N PRO A 265 -13.30 2.58 -0.67
CA PRO A 265 -14.75 2.61 -0.91
C PRO A 265 -15.52 1.49 -0.18
N LYS A 266 -14.83 0.42 0.24
CA LYS A 266 -15.40 -0.71 0.98
C LYS A 266 -15.38 -0.51 2.51
N ILE A 267 -14.62 0.44 3.02
CA ILE A 267 -14.42 0.64 4.46
C ILE A 267 -15.45 1.65 4.97
N THR A 268 -16.32 1.20 5.87
CA THR A 268 -17.39 2.01 6.47
C THR A 268 -17.08 2.45 7.91
N ARG A 269 -15.90 2.09 8.43
CA ARG A 269 -15.45 2.36 9.80
C ARG A 269 -14.08 3.03 9.78
N ASN A 270 -13.77 3.84 10.78
CA ASN A 270 -12.46 4.45 10.95
C ASN A 270 -11.43 3.39 11.40
N LEU A 271 -10.85 2.69 10.42
CA LEU A 271 -9.78 1.71 10.65
C LEU A 271 -8.41 2.37 10.45
N THR A 272 -7.37 1.83 11.10
CA THR A 272 -6.00 2.36 11.03
C THR A 272 -4.99 1.25 10.78
N THR A 273 -3.80 1.60 10.31
CA THR A 273 -2.67 0.65 10.22
C THR A 273 -2.38 0.00 11.58
N ALA A 274 -2.46 0.77 12.66
CA ALA A 274 -2.32 0.24 14.02
C ALA A 274 -3.37 -0.82 14.36
N TRP A 275 -4.63 -0.62 13.96
CA TRP A 275 -5.68 -1.64 14.12
C TRP A 275 -5.35 -2.91 13.32
N PHE A 276 -4.96 -2.74 12.06
CA PHE A 276 -4.61 -3.88 11.19
C PHE A 276 -3.46 -4.70 11.81
N ALA A 277 -2.35 -4.03 12.15
CA ALA A 277 -1.16 -4.67 12.69
C ALA A 277 -1.46 -5.46 13.97
N LYS A 278 -2.26 -4.88 14.90
CA LYS A 278 -2.68 -5.55 16.13
C LYS A 278 -3.55 -6.77 15.86
N ARG A 279 -4.51 -6.67 14.93
CA ARG A 279 -5.37 -7.81 14.56
C ARG A 279 -4.58 -8.96 13.95
N VAL A 280 -3.59 -8.67 13.11
CA VAL A 280 -2.68 -9.69 12.58
C VAL A 280 -1.84 -10.31 13.70
N ASP A 281 -1.29 -9.50 14.61
CA ASP A 281 -0.47 -10.02 15.70
C ASP A 281 -1.28 -10.89 16.68
N ASP A 282 -2.53 -10.52 16.99
CA ASP A 282 -3.45 -11.34 17.79
C ASP A 282 -3.70 -12.71 17.15
N ARG A 283 -3.91 -12.75 15.82
CA ARG A 283 -4.09 -13.99 15.05
C ARG A 283 -2.83 -14.83 15.06
N ARG A 284 -1.67 -14.20 14.87
CA ARG A 284 -0.37 -14.87 14.93
C ARG A 284 -0.14 -15.47 16.31
N ALA A 285 -0.33 -14.70 17.38
CA ALA A 285 -0.17 -15.15 18.77
C ALA A 285 -1.12 -16.31 19.09
N SER A 286 -2.39 -16.22 18.68
CA SER A 286 -3.38 -17.29 18.84
C SER A 286 -2.98 -18.57 18.11
N CYS A 287 -2.43 -18.46 16.90
CA CYS A 287 -1.93 -19.62 16.15
C CYS A 287 -0.68 -20.23 16.80
N MET A 288 0.24 -19.39 17.30
CA MET A 288 1.42 -19.85 18.04
C MET A 288 1.05 -20.58 19.34
N ALA A 289 0.02 -20.13 20.05
CA ALA A 289 -0.43 -20.75 21.30
C ALA A 289 -1.16 -22.11 21.12
N ARG A 290 -1.54 -22.46 19.89
CA ARG A 290 -2.16 -23.75 19.55
C ARG A 290 -1.15 -24.79 19.05
N ARG A 291 0.13 -24.42 19.00
CA ARG A 291 1.25 -25.33 18.70
C ARG A 291 1.79 -25.90 20.01
#